data_AF-A0A7S3T9C9-F1
#
_entry.id   AF-A0A7S3T9C9-F1
#
_cell.length_a   1.000
_cell.length_b   1.000
_cell.length_c   1.000
_cell.angle_alpha   90.00
_cell.angle_beta   90.00
_cell.angle_gamma   90.00
#
_symmetry.space_group_name_H-M   'P 1'
#
loop_
_entity.id
_entity.type
_entity.pdbx_description
1 polymer ?
#
loop_
_entity_poly.entity_id
_entity_poly.type
_entity_poly.pdbx_seq_one_letter_code
_entity_poly.pdbx_strand_id
1 'polypeptide(L)'
;MPKLYQLTLQRASAITHAVYGNFSAPKAQEIIVSRYKTLELLRPDDSGKVQSILSQEIFGVIRAVQPFRLTGASRDYIVVASDSGRIVILEYDGQKNIFEKVHQETYGKTGCRRIVPGQYLAVDPKGRSV
;
A
#
# COMPACT_ATOMS: atom_id res chain seq x y z
N MET A 1 -18.21 33.69 10.82
CA MET A 1 -17.35 33.04 9.81
C MET A 1 -17.94 31.69 9.44
N PRO A 2 -18.13 31.37 8.15
CA PRO A 2 -18.64 30.07 7.75
C PRO A 2 -17.63 28.95 8.09
N LYS A 3 -18.15 27.77 8.45
CA LYS A 3 -17.38 26.53 8.68
C LYS A 3 -17.79 25.53 7.62
N LEU A 4 -16.81 24.87 7.00
CA LEU A 4 -17.03 23.86 5.97
C LEU A 4 -16.58 22.49 6.45
N TYR A 5 -17.21 21.42 5.95
CA TYR A 5 -16.85 20.03 6.23
C TYR A 5 -16.72 19.27 4.91
N GLN A 6 -15.56 18.63 4.71
CA GLN A 6 -15.27 17.86 3.51
C GLN A 6 -15.64 16.39 3.72
N LEU A 7 -16.37 15.81 2.76
CA LEU A 7 -16.72 14.38 2.74
C LEU A 7 -16.55 13.82 1.32
N THR A 8 -16.01 12.60 1.21
CA THR A 8 -15.88 11.86 -0.05
C THR A 8 -17.11 10.97 -0.25
N LEU A 9 -17.98 11.27 -1.21
CA LEU A 9 -19.16 10.43 -1.52
C LEU A 9 -18.78 9.22 -2.39
N GLN A 10 -17.95 9.46 -3.41
CA GLN A 10 -17.43 8.42 -4.28
C GLN A 10 -15.90 8.52 -4.28
N ARG A 11 -15.25 7.40 -3.97
CA ARG A 11 -13.78 7.33 -3.96
C ARG A 11 -13.25 7.35 -5.40
N ALA A 12 -12.00 7.80 -5.54
CA ALA A 12 -11.30 7.73 -6.81
C ALA A 12 -11.25 6.27 -7.31
N SER A 13 -11.54 6.05 -8.59
CA SER A 13 -11.53 4.71 -9.21
C SER A 13 -10.27 4.42 -10.00
N ALA A 14 -9.50 5.44 -10.40
CA ALA A 14 -8.27 5.27 -11.15
C ALA A 14 -7.20 4.50 -10.34
N ILE A 15 -6.66 3.44 -10.93
CA ILE A 15 -5.56 2.67 -10.35
C ILE A 15 -4.25 3.19 -10.93
N THR A 16 -3.36 3.71 -10.08
CA THR A 16 -2.04 4.19 -10.52
C THR A 16 -0.96 3.12 -10.40
N HIS A 17 -1.12 2.21 -9.42
CA HIS A 17 -0.22 1.09 -9.18
C HIS A 17 -1.03 -0.14 -8.78
N ALA A 18 -0.60 -1.30 -9.22
CA ALA A 18 -1.15 -2.59 -8.81
C ALA A 18 0.00 -3.59 -8.62
N VAL A 19 0.01 -4.28 -7.50
CA VAL A 19 0.97 -5.36 -7.21
C VAL A 19 0.23 -6.58 -6.70
N TYR A 20 0.68 -7.75 -7.11
CA TYR A 20 0.13 -9.03 -6.69
C TYR A 20 0.98 -9.63 -5.56
N GLY A 21 0.34 -10.34 -4.63
CA GLY A 21 1.01 -11.04 -3.54
C GLY A 21 0.06 -11.89 -2.70
N ASN A 22 0.63 -12.54 -1.69
CA ASN A 22 -0.07 -13.26 -0.63
C ASN A 22 -0.03 -12.43 0.66
N PHE A 23 -0.96 -11.49 0.83
CA PHE A 23 -0.92 -10.52 1.93
C PHE A 23 -1.63 -11.05 3.19
N SER A 24 -2.75 -11.76 3.04
CA SER A 24 -3.52 -12.26 4.19
C SER A 24 -3.05 -13.62 4.69
N ALA A 25 -2.68 -14.52 3.77
CA ALA A 25 -2.42 -15.92 4.06
C ALA A 25 -1.56 -16.57 2.97
N PRO A 26 -0.88 -17.70 3.24
CA PRO A 26 -0.12 -18.42 2.23
C PRO A 26 -1.01 -18.79 1.04
N LYS A 27 -0.51 -18.58 -0.19
CA LYS A 27 -1.22 -18.86 -1.45
C LYS A 27 -2.50 -18.03 -1.70
N ALA A 28 -2.85 -17.08 -0.83
CA ALA A 28 -3.96 -16.17 -1.09
C ALA A 28 -3.61 -15.29 -2.31
N GLN A 29 -4.38 -15.37 -3.39
CA GLN A 29 -4.12 -14.58 -4.58
C GLN A 29 -4.78 -13.21 -4.44
N GLU A 30 -3.98 -12.19 -4.15
CA GLU A 30 -4.48 -10.87 -3.79
C GLU A 30 -3.74 -9.77 -4.52
N ILE A 31 -4.38 -8.61 -4.63
CA ILE A 31 -3.87 -7.47 -5.39
C ILE A 31 -3.97 -6.23 -4.51
N ILE A 32 -2.83 -5.63 -4.20
CA ILE A 32 -2.78 -4.29 -3.62
C ILE A 32 -2.85 -3.29 -4.77
N VAL A 33 -3.79 -2.36 -4.70
CA VAL A 33 -3.92 -1.27 -5.65
C VAL A 33 -3.80 0.09 -4.94
N SER A 34 -3.17 1.03 -5.64
CA SER A 34 -3.15 2.43 -5.25
C SER A 34 -4.16 3.22 -6.08
N ARG A 35 -5.04 3.94 -5.39
CA ARG A 35 -5.95 4.92 -5.99
C ARG A 35 -5.65 6.30 -5.45
N TYR A 36 -4.52 6.86 -5.89
CA TYR A 36 -4.00 8.16 -5.48
C TYR A 36 -3.69 8.24 -3.97
N LYS A 37 -4.68 8.61 -3.15
CA LYS A 37 -4.55 8.76 -1.68
C LYS A 37 -5.07 7.56 -0.89
N THR A 38 -5.52 6.53 -1.58
CA THR A 38 -6.10 5.31 -0.98
C THR A 38 -5.25 4.11 -1.35
N LEU A 39 -4.94 3.28 -0.34
CA LEU A 39 -4.40 1.95 -0.51
C LEU A 39 -5.53 0.94 -0.33
N GLU A 40 -5.67 0.01 -1.26
CA GLU A 40 -6.77 -0.94 -1.26
C GLU A 40 -6.27 -2.36 -1.55
N LEU A 41 -6.77 -3.32 -0.78
CA LEU A 41 -6.56 -4.75 -0.97
C LEU A 41 -7.77 -5.33 -1.70
N LEU A 42 -7.51 -5.93 -2.85
CA LEU A 42 -8.48 -6.64 -3.65
C LEU A 42 -8.20 -8.15 -3.62
N ARG A 43 -9.26 -8.95 -3.72
CA ARG A 43 -9.17 -10.41 -3.83
C ARG A 43 -10.21 -10.92 -4.84
N PRO A 44 -9.83 -11.72 -5.83
CA PRO A 44 -10.78 -12.47 -6.65
C PRO A 44 -11.51 -13.52 -5.81
N ASP A 45 -12.82 -13.65 -6.01
CA ASP A 45 -13.58 -14.79 -5.50
C ASP A 45 -13.47 -16.01 -6.43
N ASP A 46 -14.08 -17.13 -6.04
CA ASP A 46 -14.05 -18.38 -6.81
C ASP A 46 -14.73 -18.27 -8.18
N SER A 47 -15.57 -17.24 -8.39
CA SER A 47 -16.19 -16.94 -9.68
C SER A 47 -15.30 -16.05 -10.58
N GLY A 48 -14.13 -15.65 -10.09
CA GLY A 48 -13.21 -14.74 -10.77
C GLY A 48 -13.58 -13.26 -10.62
N LYS A 49 -14.59 -12.92 -9.82
CA LYS A 49 -14.99 -11.53 -9.59
C LYS A 49 -14.10 -10.91 -8.51
N VAL A 50 -13.55 -9.74 -8.81
CA VAL A 50 -12.65 -9.03 -7.90
C VAL A 50 -13.45 -8.25 -6.87
N GLN A 51 -13.17 -8.49 -5.59
CA GLN A 51 -13.81 -7.84 -4.45
C GLN A 51 -12.82 -6.97 -3.68
N SER A 52 -13.28 -5.84 -3.16
CA SER A 52 -12.51 -5.00 -2.23
C SER A 52 -12.60 -5.58 -0.83
N ILE A 53 -11.45 -5.98 -0.27
CA ILE A 53 -11.33 -6.52 1.10
C ILE A 53 -11.10 -5.40 2.11
N LEU A 54 -10.20 -4.48 1.78
CA LEU A 54 -9.87 -3.33 2.62
C LEU A 54 -9.58 -2.12 1.73
N SER A 55 -10.11 -0.95 2.07
CA SER A 55 -9.78 0.33 1.44
C SER A 55 -9.48 1.35 2.53
N GLN A 56 -8.24 1.83 2.59
CA GLN A 56 -7.78 2.77 3.62
C GLN A 56 -7.20 4.03 2.98
N GLU A 57 -7.73 5.21 3.36
CA GLU A 57 -7.10 6.49 2.99
C GLU A 57 -5.81 6.65 3.79
N ILE A 58 -4.71 6.95 3.09
CA ILE A 58 -3.40 7.16 3.69
C ILE A 58 -3.07 8.66 3.91
N PHE A 59 -3.94 9.55 3.44
CA PHE A 59 -3.79 11.01 3.52
C PHE A 59 -2.46 11.55 2.96
N GLY A 60 -2.01 10.99 1.85
CA GLY A 60 -0.82 11.40 1.12
C GLY A 60 -0.88 10.97 -0.35
N VAL A 61 0.23 11.12 -1.07
CA VAL A 61 0.36 10.70 -2.47
C VAL A 61 1.22 9.44 -2.53
N ILE A 62 0.62 8.33 -2.94
CA ILE A 62 1.35 7.09 -3.20
C ILE A 62 2.09 7.23 -4.53
N ARG A 63 3.41 7.02 -4.51
CA ARG A 63 4.29 7.20 -5.67
C ARG A 63 4.91 5.90 -6.16
N ALA A 64 5.09 4.92 -5.28
CA ALA A 64 5.42 3.55 -5.64
C ALA A 64 4.99 2.58 -4.53
N VAL A 65 4.65 1.35 -4.91
CA VAL A 65 4.30 0.25 -4.02
C VAL A 65 4.99 -1.01 -4.52
N GLN A 66 5.58 -1.80 -3.63
CA GLN A 66 6.18 -3.09 -3.94
C GLN A 66 5.91 -4.11 -2.82
N PRO A 67 5.57 -5.37 -3.16
CA PRO A 67 5.50 -6.45 -2.19
C PRO A 67 6.89 -7.05 -1.98
N PHE A 68 7.18 -7.56 -0.79
CA PHE A 68 8.37 -8.38 -0.57
C PHE A 68 8.14 -9.43 0.51
N ARG A 69 8.95 -10.48 0.48
CA ARG A 69 8.86 -11.61 1.40
C ARG A 69 10.22 -11.94 2.00
N LEU A 70 10.28 -12.03 3.31
CA LEU A 70 11.47 -12.53 4.00
C LEU A 70 11.66 -14.02 3.72
N THR A 71 12.92 -14.48 3.75
CA THR A 71 13.22 -15.91 3.57
C THR A 71 12.54 -16.74 4.66
N GLY A 72 11.75 -17.74 4.25
CA GLY A 72 10.98 -18.60 5.16
C GLY A 72 9.63 -18.04 5.60
N ALA A 73 9.31 -16.77 5.30
CA ALA A 73 7.98 -16.22 5.53
C ALA A 73 6.98 -16.77 4.52
N SER A 74 5.69 -16.72 4.88
CA SER A 74 4.59 -17.25 4.06
C SER A 74 3.62 -16.18 3.57
N ARG A 75 3.82 -14.93 4.03
CA ARG A 75 3.03 -13.74 3.65
C ARG A 75 3.95 -12.63 3.14
N ASP A 76 3.41 -11.79 2.27
CA ASP A 76 4.09 -10.63 1.72
C ASP A 76 3.81 -9.39 2.58
N TYR A 77 4.88 -8.65 2.85
CA TYR A 77 4.81 -7.29 3.35
C TYR A 77 4.64 -6.31 2.18
N ILE A 78 4.16 -5.11 2.47
CA ILE A 78 3.93 -4.06 1.49
C ILE A 78 4.84 -2.89 1.82
N VAL A 79 5.77 -2.54 0.93
CA VAL A 79 6.53 -1.31 1.04
C VAL A 79 5.83 -0.22 0.25
N VAL A 80 5.61 0.92 0.90
CA VAL A 80 4.99 2.10 0.30
C VAL A 80 5.97 3.27 0.32
N ALA A 81 6.23 3.80 -0.87
CA ALA A 81 6.92 5.05 -1.06
C ALA A 81 5.88 6.16 -1.35
N SER A 82 5.91 7.22 -0.55
CA SER A 82 4.94 8.31 -0.59
C SER A 82 5.62 9.67 -0.64
N ASP A 83 4.84 10.74 -0.66
CA ASP A 83 5.29 12.11 -0.49
C ASP A 83 5.68 12.46 0.96
N SER A 84 5.66 11.52 1.90
CA SER A 84 5.93 11.84 3.31
C SER A 84 7.40 12.09 3.65
N GLY A 85 8.35 11.77 2.75
CA GLY A 85 9.78 11.75 3.09
C GLY A 85 10.16 10.59 4.02
N ARG A 86 9.32 9.54 4.05
CA ARG A 86 9.49 8.31 4.83
C ARG A 86 9.31 7.08 3.95
N ILE A 87 9.96 5.99 4.33
CA ILE A 87 9.70 4.64 3.79
C ILE A 87 8.85 3.91 4.82
N VAL A 88 7.76 3.30 4.37
CA VAL A 88 6.79 2.63 5.26
C VAL A 88 6.66 1.18 4.82
N ILE A 89 6.75 0.28 5.78
CA ILE A 89 6.46 -1.14 5.58
C ILE A 89 5.16 -1.45 6.32
N LEU A 90 4.24 -2.09 5.62
CA LEU A 90 2.93 -2.49 6.11
C LEU A 90 2.79 -4.02 6.05
N GLU A 91 2.00 -4.54 6.99
CA GLU A 91 1.48 -5.90 6.98
C GLU A 91 -0.05 -5.84 7.01
N TYR A 92 -0.73 -6.72 6.29
CA TYR A 92 -2.18 -6.81 6.36
C TYR A 92 -2.61 -7.75 7.49
N ASP A 93 -3.33 -7.22 8.47
CA ASP A 93 -3.97 -8.03 9.52
C ASP A 93 -5.41 -8.36 9.09
N GLY A 94 -5.62 -9.62 8.67
CA GLY A 94 -6.93 -10.10 8.24
C GLY A 94 -7.95 -10.29 9.37
N GLN A 95 -7.53 -10.36 10.64
CA GLN A 95 -8.46 -10.43 11.78
C GLN A 95 -9.01 -9.05 12.11
N LYS A 96 -8.15 -8.03 12.14
CA LYS A 96 -8.55 -6.64 12.39
C LYS A 96 -9.05 -5.92 11.14
N ASN A 97 -8.78 -6.48 9.96
CA ASN A 97 -8.99 -5.88 8.65
C ASN A 97 -8.35 -4.48 8.54
N ILE A 98 -7.06 -4.38 8.86
CA ILE A 98 -6.28 -3.13 8.78
C ILE A 98 -4.92 -3.36 8.14
N PHE A 99 -4.31 -2.31 7.61
CA PHE A 99 -2.88 -2.30 7.32
C PHE A 99 -2.12 -1.87 8.58
N GLU A 100 -1.45 -2.83 9.22
CA GLU A 100 -0.57 -2.55 10.35
C GLU A 100 0.77 -2.02 9.85
N LYS A 101 1.19 -0.89 10.43
CA LYS A 101 2.47 -0.28 10.10
C LYS A 101 3.57 -0.92 10.93
N VAL A 102 4.28 -1.87 10.33
CA VAL A 102 5.35 -2.62 11.01
C VAL A 102 6.66 -1.84 11.06
N HIS A 103 6.91 -0.95 10.09
CA HIS A 103 8.10 -0.11 10.10
C HIS A 103 7.85 1.24 9.42
N GLN A 104 8.56 2.26 9.90
CA GLN A 104 8.55 3.61 9.31
C GLN A 104 9.85 4.33 9.63
N GLU A 105 10.62 4.61 8.59
CA GLU A 105 11.90 5.32 8.71
C GLU A 105 11.85 6.66 7.97
N THR A 106 12.40 7.71 8.59
CA THR A 106 12.38 9.07 8.03
C THR A 106 13.72 9.40 7.41
N TYR A 107 13.74 9.76 6.13
CA TYR A 107 14.97 10.10 5.40
C TYR A 107 14.95 11.49 4.77
N GLY A 108 13.80 12.17 4.74
CA GLY A 108 13.68 13.42 4.01
C GLY A 108 12.49 14.28 4.42
N LYS A 109 12.37 15.40 3.72
CA LYS A 109 11.25 16.35 3.89
C LYS A 109 10.03 15.88 3.09
N THR A 110 8.85 16.30 3.54
CA THR A 110 7.57 16.04 2.88
C THR A 110 7.44 16.74 1.52
N GLY A 111 6.60 16.17 0.64
CA GLY A 111 6.26 16.60 -0.71
C GLY A 111 6.87 15.75 -1.82
N CYS A 112 6.26 15.80 -3.01
CA CYS A 112 6.80 15.22 -4.24
C CYS A 112 8.00 16.04 -4.76
N ARG A 113 9.15 15.91 -4.08
CA ARG A 113 10.36 16.68 -4.39
C ARG A 113 11.25 15.96 -5.41
N ARG A 114 12.07 16.75 -6.11
CA ARG A 114 12.99 16.27 -7.16
C ARG A 114 14.13 15.40 -6.62
N ILE A 115 14.68 15.75 -5.45
CA ILE A 115 15.87 15.09 -4.88
C ILE A 115 15.59 14.29 -3.61
N VAL A 116 14.35 14.27 -3.13
CA VAL A 116 13.96 13.42 -2.00
C VAL A 116 13.43 12.11 -2.56
N PRO A 117 13.94 10.95 -2.10
CA PRO A 117 13.45 9.64 -2.52
C PRO A 117 11.93 9.49 -2.33
N GLY A 118 11.35 8.57 -3.07
CA GLY A 118 9.92 8.28 -3.01
C GLY A 118 9.27 8.01 -4.36
N GLN A 119 9.89 8.43 -5.48
CA GLN A 119 9.35 8.20 -6.83
C GLN A 119 9.54 6.77 -7.33
N TYR A 120 10.68 6.18 -6.99
CA TYR A 120 11.10 4.87 -7.46
C TYR A 120 11.33 3.98 -6.24
N LEU A 121 10.99 2.71 -6.39
CA LEU A 121 11.10 1.69 -5.35
C LEU A 121 11.35 0.35 -6.04
N ALA A 122 12.34 -0.38 -5.56
CA ALA A 122 12.65 -1.74 -5.99
C ALA A 122 12.95 -2.59 -4.75
N VAL A 123 12.74 -3.89 -4.84
CA VAL A 123 12.97 -4.82 -3.73
C VAL A 123 13.82 -5.99 -4.22
N ASP A 124 14.70 -6.51 -3.36
CA ASP A 124 15.42 -7.75 -3.66
C ASP A 124 14.41 -8.92 -3.74
N PRO A 125 14.46 -9.79 -4.77
CA PRO A 125 13.51 -10.89 -4.92
C PRO A 125 13.52 -11.91 -3.77
N LYS A 126 14.58 -11.94 -2.96
CA LYS A 126 14.67 -12.78 -1.75
C LYS A 126 14.31 -12.01 -0.46
N GLY A 127 13.82 -10.78 -0.61
CA GLY A 127 13.42 -9.88 0.48
C GLY A 127 14.55 -9.48 1.41
N ARG A 128 15.80 -9.47 0.93
CA ARG A 128 16.96 -9.14 1.78
C ARG A 128 17.20 -7.63 1.92
N SER A 129 16.71 -6.85 0.97
CA SER A 129 16.86 -5.40 0.93
C SER A 129 15.74 -4.74 0.13
N VAL A 130 15.54 -3.44 0.41
CA VAL A 130 14.66 -2.51 -0.30
C VAL A 130 15.38 -1.20 -0.52
#